data_AF-A0A7C5JQS9-F1
#
_entry.id   AF-A0A7C5JQS9-F1
#
_cell.length_a   1.000
_cell.length_b   1.000
_cell.length_c   1.000
_cell.angle_alpha   90.00
_cell.angle_beta   90.00
_cell.angle_gamma   90.00
#
_symmetry.space_group_name_H-M   'P 1'
#
loop_
_entity.id
_entity.type
_entity.pdbx_description
1 polymer ?
#
loop_
_entity_poly.entity_id
_entity_poly.type
_entity_poly.pdbx_seq_one_letter_code
_entity_poly.pdbx_strand_id
1 'polypeptide(L)'
;MADKDTTYLTGITDLTLRPEPSPFALTITAEGQQWSYQDAYHRNIYFTVNINYAGFGSIGLEGGVVDEESYIRAVSSLKLIENADMRISLGSRPGGFFCSGGICRYEDRFEGVEVRVILTY
;
A
#
# COMPACT_ATOMS: atom_id res chain seq x y z
N MET A 1 -0.18 -4.25 -33.80
CA MET A 1 1.00 -3.40 -33.53
C MET A 1 1.25 -3.49 -32.04
N ALA A 2 2.39 -4.03 -31.63
CA ALA A 2 2.76 -4.12 -30.22
C ALA A 2 3.04 -2.72 -29.69
N ASP A 3 2.30 -2.31 -28.65
CA ASP A 3 2.43 -1.04 -27.94
C ASP A 3 3.83 -0.99 -27.31
N LYS A 4 4.70 -0.14 -27.86
CA LYS A 4 6.17 -0.24 -27.69
C LYS A 4 6.75 0.68 -26.60
N ASP A 5 5.96 1.55 -25.98
CA ASP A 5 6.50 2.67 -25.19
C ASP A 5 6.14 2.61 -23.70
N THR A 6 5.70 1.46 -23.21
CA THR A 6 5.34 1.31 -21.80
C THR A 6 6.44 0.61 -21.01
N THR A 7 7.15 1.38 -20.18
CA THR A 7 8.17 0.85 -19.26
C THR A 7 7.61 0.87 -17.85
N TYR A 8 7.72 -0.25 -17.15
CA TYR A 8 7.30 -0.39 -15.75
C TYR A 8 8.47 -0.88 -14.91
N LEU A 9 8.75 -0.18 -13.81
CA LEU A 9 9.69 -0.62 -12.80
C LEU A 9 9.03 -0.51 -11.43
N THR A 10 8.93 -1.64 -10.74
CA THR A 10 8.43 -1.70 -9.36
C THR A 10 9.48 -2.42 -8.52
N GLY A 11 9.96 -1.76 -7.48
CA GLY A 11 10.85 -2.35 -6.48
C GLY A 11 10.14 -2.39 -5.13
N ILE A 12 10.10 -3.55 -4.50
CA ILE A 12 9.50 -3.74 -3.17
C ILE A 12 10.57 -4.25 -2.22
N THR A 13 10.71 -3.57 -1.09
CA THR A 13 11.53 -4.02 0.04
C THR A 13 10.61 -4.26 1.22
N ASP A 14 10.69 -5.45 1.80
CA ASP A 14 9.96 -5.81 3.02
C ASP A 14 10.95 -6.23 4.11
N LEU A 15 10.78 -5.65 5.30
CA LEU A 15 11.52 -6.02 6.50
C LEU A 15 10.51 -6.33 7.60
N THR A 16 10.54 -7.55 8.12
CA THR A 16 9.75 -7.95 9.27
C THR A 16 10.65 -8.35 10.44
N LEU A 17 10.53 -7.63 11.55
CA LEU A 17 11.23 -7.89 12.81
C LEU A 17 10.27 -8.53 13.80
N ARG A 18 10.59 -9.75 14.24
CA ARG A 18 9.84 -10.50 15.25
C ARG A 18 10.77 -10.91 16.39
N PRO A 19 10.79 -10.19 17.53
CA PRO A 19 11.53 -10.64 18.70
C PRO A 19 10.89 -11.92 19.23
N GLU A 20 11.69 -12.94 19.53
CA GLU A 20 11.21 -14.13 20.24
C GLU A 20 11.51 -14.02 21.74
N PRO A 21 10.59 -14.40 22.65
CA PRO A 21 9.19 -14.78 22.43
C PRO A 21 8.26 -13.55 22.48
N SER A 22 7.77 -13.06 21.34
CA SER A 22 6.79 -11.97 21.28
C SER A 22 5.66 -12.31 20.32
N PRO A 23 4.39 -12.03 20.68
CA PRO A 23 3.28 -12.12 19.75
C PRO A 23 3.22 -10.92 18.79
N PHE A 24 4.14 -9.95 18.91
CA PHE A 24 4.22 -8.76 18.08
C PHE A 24 5.29 -8.89 17.00
N ALA A 25 4.99 -8.36 15.81
CA ALA A 25 5.96 -8.20 14.73
C ALA A 25 5.89 -6.78 14.16
N LEU A 26 7.04 -6.13 14.01
CA LEU A 26 7.14 -4.86 13.29
C LEU A 26 7.41 -5.19 11.82
N THR A 27 6.54 -4.72 10.93
CA THR A 27 6.73 -4.83 9.47
C THR A 27 6.93 -3.44 8.90
N ILE A 28 7.97 -3.29 8.09
CA ILE A 28 8.26 -2.09 7.31
C ILE A 28 8.31 -2.52 5.85
N THR A 29 7.42 -1.99 5.05
CA THR A 29 7.39 -2.24 3.60
C THR A 29 7.62 -0.92 2.88
N ALA A 30 8.49 -0.90 1.89
CA ALA A 30 8.69 0.23 1.00
C ALA A 30 8.54 -0.23 -0.45
N GLU A 31 7.80 0.52 -1.25
CA GLU A 31 7.58 0.23 -2.66
C GLU A 31 7.88 1.48 -3.50
N GLY A 32 8.78 1.36 -4.46
CA GLY A 32 9.02 2.38 -5.48
C GLY A 32 8.38 1.93 -6.80
N GLN A 33 7.55 2.78 -7.39
CA GLN A 33 6.93 2.58 -8.69
C GLN A 33 7.39 3.67 -9.65
N GLN A 34 7.76 3.27 -10.86
CA GLN A 34 8.05 4.17 -11.96
C GLN A 34 7.42 3.62 -13.23
N TRP A 35 6.70 4.46 -13.97
CA TRP A 35 6.24 4.09 -15.29
C TRP A 35 6.14 5.25 -16.27
N SER A 36 6.15 4.91 -17.55
CA SER A 36 5.90 5.84 -18.65
C SER A 36 4.83 5.29 -19.59
N TYR A 37 3.88 6.13 -20.01
CA TYR A 37 2.89 5.80 -21.05
C TYR A 37 2.58 7.04 -21.88
N GLN A 38 2.71 6.95 -23.22
CA GLN A 38 2.38 8.04 -24.16
C GLN A 38 2.87 9.42 -23.69
N ASP A 39 4.18 9.54 -23.44
CA ASP A 39 4.88 10.76 -22.97
C ASP A 39 4.60 11.21 -21.52
N ALA A 40 3.68 10.57 -20.79
CA ALA A 40 3.49 10.82 -19.36
C ALA A 40 4.46 9.95 -18.54
N TYR A 41 5.26 10.59 -17.68
CA TYR A 41 6.15 9.92 -16.73
C TYR A 41 5.61 10.11 -15.31
N HIS A 42 5.54 9.00 -14.58
CA HIS A 42 5.03 8.99 -13.21
C HIS A 42 5.97 8.24 -12.30
N ARG A 43 6.06 8.72 -11.06
CA ARG A 43 6.92 8.12 -10.04
C ARG A 43 6.25 8.22 -8.69
N ASN A 44 6.02 7.05 -8.10
CA ASN A 44 5.43 6.94 -6.78
C ASN A 44 6.37 6.22 -5.84
N ILE A 45 6.37 6.63 -4.57
CA ILE A 45 7.07 5.95 -3.49
C ILE A 45 6.08 5.74 -2.37
N TYR A 46 6.00 4.52 -1.85
CA TYR A 46 5.12 4.13 -0.77
C TYR A 46 5.95 3.56 0.36
N PHE A 47 5.49 3.79 1.57
CA PHE A 47 5.99 3.10 2.74
C PHE A 47 4.83 2.74 3.66
N THR A 48 4.96 1.61 4.34
CA THR A 48 4.10 1.24 5.45
C THR A 48 4.96 0.82 6.63
N VAL A 49 4.53 1.19 7.82
CA VAL A 49 5.13 0.75 9.08
C VAL A 49 3.99 0.25 9.95
N ASN A 50 4.00 -1.05 10.25
CA ASN A 50 2.93 -1.72 10.97
C ASN A 50 3.46 -2.48 12.17
N ILE A 51 2.78 -2.35 13.30
CA ILE A 51 2.89 -3.27 14.42
C ILE A 51 1.75 -4.28 14.25
N ASN A 52 2.13 -5.54 14.07
CA ASN A 52 1.21 -6.65 13.88
C ASN A 52 1.12 -7.44 15.19
N TYR A 53 -0.10 -7.82 15.58
CA TYR A 53 -0.37 -8.76 16.66
C TYR A 53 -0.83 -10.09 16.06
N ALA A 54 -0.06 -11.15 16.36
CA ALA A 54 -0.24 -12.45 15.73
C ALA A 54 -1.68 -12.97 15.85
N GLY A 55 -2.30 -13.22 14.70
CA GLY A 55 -3.64 -13.81 14.61
C GLY A 55 -4.81 -12.84 14.79
N PHE A 56 -4.57 -11.55 15.04
CA PHE A 56 -5.66 -10.59 15.30
C PHE A 56 -5.69 -9.41 14.34
N GLY A 57 -4.54 -8.83 13.99
CA GLY A 57 -4.53 -7.63 13.17
C GLY A 57 -3.26 -6.80 13.28
N SER A 58 -3.33 -5.56 12.79
CA SER A 58 -2.21 -4.62 12.79
C SER A 58 -2.68 -3.18 12.97
N ILE A 59 -1.78 -2.34 13.46
CA ILE A 59 -1.92 -0.88 13.43
C ILE A 59 -0.65 -0.28 12.87
N GLY A 60 -0.76 0.84 12.18
CA GLY A 60 0.39 1.43 11.54
C GLY A 60 0.12 2.72 10.82
N LEU A 61 1.12 3.12 10.06
CA LEU A 61 1.10 4.28 9.18
C LEU A 61 1.40 3.81 7.77
N GLU A 62 0.67 4.35 6.81
CA GLU A 62 0.99 4.29 5.40
C GLU A 62 1.26 5.71 4.92
N GLY A 63 2.29 5.90 4.12
CA GLY A 63 2.55 7.18 3.49
C GLY A 63 3.36 7.02 2.22
N GLY A 64 3.67 8.15 1.62
CA GLY A 64 4.38 8.13 0.35
C GLY A 64 4.33 9.46 -0.38
N VAL A 65 4.77 9.40 -1.63
CA VAL A 65 4.65 10.47 -2.61
C VAL A 65 4.04 9.87 -3.87
N VAL A 66 2.97 10.47 -4.38
CA VAL A 66 2.30 10.09 -5.63
C VAL A 66 2.28 11.31 -6.52
N ASP A 67 2.92 11.25 -7.70
CA ASP A 67 2.97 12.36 -8.67
C ASP A 67 3.17 13.74 -8.02
N GLU A 68 4.18 13.85 -7.14
CA GLU A 68 4.58 15.05 -6.36
C GLU A 68 3.77 15.37 -5.09
N GLU A 69 2.62 14.73 -4.85
CA GLU A 69 1.86 14.92 -3.62
C GLU A 69 2.29 13.92 -2.53
N SER A 70 2.73 14.44 -1.38
CA SER A 70 3.05 13.62 -0.21
C SER A 70 1.83 13.34 0.66
N TYR A 71 1.81 12.18 1.30
CA TYR A 71 0.74 11.83 2.21
C TYR A 71 1.20 10.92 3.34
N ILE A 72 0.40 10.93 4.40
CA ILE A 72 0.50 10.00 5.50
C ILE A 72 -0.90 9.74 6.04
N ARG A 73 -1.20 8.48 6.34
CA ARG A 73 -2.48 8.04 6.89
C ARG A 73 -2.27 6.95 7.93
N ALA A 74 -3.11 6.95 8.95
CA ALA A 74 -3.19 5.86 9.89
C ALA A 74 -3.94 4.69 9.24
N VAL A 75 -3.44 3.47 9.48
CA VAL A 75 -4.05 2.25 8.98
C VAL A 75 -4.16 1.24 10.12
N SER A 76 -5.25 0.49 10.12
CA SER A 76 -5.50 -0.61 11.03
C SER A 76 -6.11 -1.76 10.24
N SER A 77 -5.72 -2.98 10.58
CA SER A 77 -6.35 -4.19 10.06
C SER A 77 -6.80 -5.08 11.22
N LEU A 78 -7.93 -5.76 11.03
CA LEU A 78 -8.51 -6.68 11.99
C LEU A 78 -8.97 -7.92 11.24
N LYS A 79 -8.49 -9.08 11.68
CA LYS A 79 -8.99 -10.37 11.20
C LYS A 79 -10.37 -10.62 11.83
N LEU A 80 -11.41 -10.69 11.02
CA LEU A 80 -12.77 -10.96 11.49
C LEU A 80 -13.00 -12.47 11.66
N ILE A 81 -12.71 -13.22 10.59
CA ILE A 81 -12.77 -14.68 10.51
C ILE A 81 -11.64 -15.16 9.60
N GLU A 82 -11.51 -16.48 9.39
CA GLU A 82 -10.40 -17.06 8.62
C GLU A 82 -10.22 -16.45 7.22
N ASN A 83 -11.34 -16.08 6.58
CA ASN A 83 -11.44 -15.63 5.20
C ASN A 83 -11.93 -14.18 5.05
N ALA A 84 -11.93 -13.41 6.14
CA ALA A 84 -12.37 -12.01 6.10
C ALA A 84 -11.52 -11.13 7.00
N ASP A 85 -10.98 -10.08 6.39
CA ASP A 85 -10.22 -9.04 7.06
C ASP A 85 -10.91 -7.69 6.90
N MET A 86 -10.93 -6.89 7.95
CA MET A 86 -11.38 -5.50 7.91
C MET A 86 -10.17 -4.58 7.98
N ARG A 87 -10.10 -3.61 7.07
CA ARG A 87 -9.09 -2.56 7.07
C ARG A 87 -9.75 -1.21 7.29
N ILE A 88 -9.28 -0.46 8.28
CA ILE A 88 -9.70 0.91 8.58
C ILE A 88 -8.52 1.82 8.25
N SER A 89 -8.75 2.87 7.48
CA SER A 89 -7.73 3.89 7.17
C SER A 89 -8.28 5.27 7.50
N LEU A 90 -7.46 6.12 8.11
CA LEU A 90 -7.80 7.50 8.48
C LEU A 90 -6.71 8.44 7.96
N GLY A 91 -7.10 9.42 7.14
CA GLY A 91 -6.20 10.43 6.60
C GLY A 91 -6.54 10.77 5.16
N SER A 92 -5.54 11.25 4.42
CA SER A 92 -5.66 11.53 2.99
C SER A 92 -4.73 10.65 2.17
N ARG A 93 -5.09 10.45 0.90
CA ARG A 93 -4.26 9.80 -0.10
C ARG A 93 -4.46 10.50 -1.45
N PRO A 94 -3.39 10.89 -2.15
CA PRO A 94 -3.51 11.50 -3.47
C PRO A 94 -4.18 10.53 -4.44
N GLY A 95 -4.99 11.08 -5.33
CA GLY A 95 -5.49 10.34 -6.48
C GLY A 95 -4.40 10.24 -7.55
N GLY A 96 -4.49 9.27 -8.42
CA GLY A 96 -3.49 9.07 -9.47
C GLY A 96 -3.50 7.67 -10.03
N PHE A 97 -2.54 7.40 -10.90
CA PHE A 97 -2.29 6.05 -11.39
C PHE A 97 -1.34 5.31 -10.45
N PHE A 98 -1.65 4.04 -10.22
CA PHE A 98 -0.91 3.14 -9.33
C PHE A 98 -0.58 1.89 -10.13
N CYS A 99 0.70 1.54 -10.21
CA CYS A 99 1.18 0.41 -11.02
C CYS A 99 1.99 -0.55 -10.17
N SER A 100 1.40 -1.68 -9.80
CA SER A 100 2.07 -2.73 -9.03
C SER A 100 1.95 -4.07 -9.74
N GLY A 101 3.06 -4.81 -9.83
CA GLY A 101 3.10 -6.12 -10.48
C GLY A 101 2.75 -6.11 -11.98
N GLY A 102 2.96 -4.99 -12.68
CA GLY A 102 2.65 -4.85 -14.10
C GLY A 102 1.17 -4.54 -14.41
N ILE A 103 0.33 -4.32 -13.39
CA ILE A 103 -1.06 -3.89 -13.55
C ILE A 103 -1.18 -2.46 -13.04
N CYS A 104 -1.72 -1.58 -13.88
CA CYS A 104 -2.00 -0.19 -13.54
C CYS A 104 -3.48 0.05 -13.34
N ARG A 105 -3.82 0.83 -12.30
CA ARG A 105 -5.18 1.29 -12.05
C ARG A 105 -5.17 2.76 -11.65
N TYR A 106 -6.21 3.47 -12.03
CA TYR A 106 -6.47 4.79 -11.47
C TYR A 106 -7.15 4.61 -10.12
N GLU A 107 -6.72 5.37 -9.13
CA GLU A 107 -7.41 5.47 -7.85
C GLU A 107 -7.77 6.92 -7.56
N ASP A 108 -9.01 7.15 -7.11
CA ASP A 108 -9.47 8.48 -6.74
C ASP A 108 -8.75 9.00 -5.49
N ARG A 109 -8.65 10.34 -5.41
CA ARG A 109 -8.21 11.04 -4.21
C ARG A 109 -9.16 10.72 -3.07
N PHE A 110 -8.59 10.43 -1.91
CA PHE A 110 -9.33 10.09 -0.72
C PHE A 110 -8.97 11.04 0.42
N GLU A 111 -9.97 11.46 1.19
CA GLU A 111 -9.79 12.24 2.41
C GLU A 111 -10.88 11.85 3.43
N GLY A 112 -10.47 11.39 4.61
CA GLY A 112 -11.37 11.04 5.71
C GLY A 112 -11.15 9.64 6.27
N VAL A 113 -12.23 8.90 6.49
CA VAL A 113 -12.23 7.51 7.02
C VAL A 113 -12.67 6.53 5.94
N GLU A 114 -11.85 5.51 5.69
CA GLU A 114 -12.11 4.43 4.75
C GLU A 114 -12.19 3.11 5.50
N VAL A 115 -13.25 2.35 5.28
CA VAL A 115 -13.40 0.99 5.81
C VAL A 115 -13.54 0.04 4.63
N ARG A 116 -12.62 -0.92 4.52
CA ARG A 116 -12.66 -1.98 3.51
C ARG A 116 -12.83 -3.34 4.19
N VAL A 117 -13.69 -4.18 3.66
CA VAL A 117 -13.78 -5.59 4.02
C VAL A 117 -13.19 -6.39 2.86
N ILE A 118 -12.17 -7.18 3.15
CA ILE A 118 -11.44 -8.01 2.19
C ILE A 118 -11.87 -9.45 2.44
N LEU A 119 -12.48 -10.07 1.43
CA LEU A 119 -12.92 -11.46 1.47
C LEU A 119 -11.98 -12.29 0.61
N THR A 120 -11.45 -13.37 1.17
CA THR A 120 -10.59 -14.34 0.47
C THR A 120 -11.39 -15.64 0.29
N TYR A 121 -11.44 -16.18 -0.93
CA TYR A 121 -12.19 -17.40 -1.27
C TYR A 121 -11.28 -18.53 -1.76
#